data_AF-A0A948FCZ9-F1
#
_entry.id   AF-A0A948FCZ9-F1
#
_cell.length_a   1.000
_cell.length_b   1.000
_cell.length_c   1.000
_cell.angle_alpha   90.00
_cell.angle_beta   90.00
_cell.angle_gamma   90.00
#
_symmetry.space_group_name_H-M   'P 1'
#
loop_
_entity.id
_entity.type
_entity.pdbx_description
1 polymer ?
#
loop_
_entity_poly.entity_id
_entity_poly.type
_entity_poly.pdbx_seq_one_letter_code
_entity_poly.pdbx_strand_id
1 'polypeptide(L)'
;MELPEYITKEEVQRVCREIGLSDWTKLTSPNISLDEAKIIQAEVGGETARISGEEFRRGLEVELEHGLTFTDANVTNNHPILTGKIVQAHLKEMLDYYLRLEVAELEGDLFKAAKRGDGEKLLRVYKKLVEARASLCESEGAAQ
;
A
#
# COMPACT_ATOMS: atom_id res chain seq x y z
N MET A 1 -2.62 25.42 8.88
CA MET A 1 -1.79 25.41 10.11
C MET A 1 -0.46 24.86 9.67
N GLU A 2 0.64 25.57 9.91
CA GLU A 2 1.98 25.01 9.66
C GLU A 2 2.24 23.95 10.73
N LEU A 3 2.34 22.69 10.32
CA LEU A 3 2.68 21.58 11.22
C LEU A 3 4.21 21.42 11.28
N PRO A 4 4.78 21.07 12.45
CA PRO A 4 6.17 20.68 12.50
C PRO A 4 6.39 19.34 11.78
N GLU A 5 7.63 19.09 11.38
CA GLU A 5 8.03 17.76 10.93
C GLU A 5 8.11 16.83 12.16
N TYR A 6 7.17 15.87 12.26
CA TYR A 6 7.11 14.95 13.39
C TYR A 6 8.10 13.79 13.28
N ILE A 7 8.41 13.37 12.04
CA ILE A 7 9.35 12.29 11.73
C ILE A 7 10.38 12.85 10.76
N THR A 8 11.63 13.03 11.19
CA THR A 8 12.66 13.63 10.34
C THR A 8 13.25 12.61 9.35
N LYS A 9 13.86 13.09 8.27
CA LYS A 9 14.55 12.22 7.31
C LYS A 9 15.72 11.46 7.94
N GLU A 10 16.40 12.06 8.90
CA GLU A 10 17.49 11.42 9.65
C GLU A 10 16.98 10.22 10.45
N GLU A 11 15.77 10.32 11.01
CA GLU A 11 15.12 9.22 11.72
C GLU A 11 14.77 8.08 10.76
N VAL A 12 14.18 8.40 9.61
CA VAL A 12 13.90 7.39 8.56
C VAL A 12 15.19 6.69 8.14
N GLN A 13 16.24 7.44 7.86
CA GLN A 13 17.55 6.89 7.49
C GLN A 13 18.17 6.03 8.60
N ARG A 14 18.00 6.42 9.87
CA ARG A 14 18.49 5.66 11.04
C ARG A 14 17.78 4.30 11.11
N VAL A 15 16.46 4.29 11.01
CA VAL A 15 15.67 3.05 11.07
C VAL A 15 15.95 2.17 9.86
N CYS A 16 15.98 2.71 8.63
CA CYS A 16 16.37 1.93 7.45
C CYS A 16 17.71 1.21 7.65
N ARG A 17 18.73 1.89 8.20
CA ARG A 17 20.02 1.24 8.50
C ARG A 17 19.93 0.19 9.60
N GLU A 18 19.14 0.45 10.64
CA GLU A 18 18.98 -0.45 11.80
C GLU A 18 18.37 -1.80 11.40
N ILE A 19 17.36 -1.78 10.54
CA ILE A 19 16.66 -3.00 10.08
C ILE A 19 17.17 -3.50 8.72
N GLY A 20 18.26 -2.93 8.17
CA GLY A 20 18.92 -3.45 6.98
C GLY A 20 18.21 -3.17 5.64
N LEU A 21 17.45 -2.07 5.56
CA LEU A 21 16.78 -1.61 4.34
C LEU A 21 17.64 -0.60 3.56
N SER A 22 17.26 -0.41 2.30
CA SER A 22 17.65 0.77 1.52
C SER A 22 17.10 2.06 2.14
N ASP A 23 17.66 3.20 1.73
CA ASP A 23 17.29 4.52 2.24
C ASP A 23 15.94 4.98 1.67
N TRP A 24 14.85 4.78 2.44
CA TRP A 24 13.50 5.10 2.00
C TRP A 24 13.22 6.61 1.83
N THR A 25 14.12 7.48 2.31
CA THR A 25 14.04 8.92 2.01
C THR A 25 14.36 9.25 0.56
N LYS A 26 14.91 8.29 -0.19
CA LYS A 26 15.29 8.41 -1.60
C LYS A 26 14.35 7.68 -2.55
N LEU A 27 13.27 7.09 -2.06
CA LEU A 27 12.26 6.48 -2.91
C LEU A 27 11.68 7.52 -3.88
N THR A 28 11.55 7.12 -5.13
CA THR A 28 10.94 7.93 -6.20
C THR A 28 9.67 7.29 -6.76
N SER A 29 9.41 6.04 -6.40
CA SER A 29 8.18 5.31 -6.69
C SER A 29 7.84 4.43 -5.48
N PRO A 30 6.57 4.03 -5.32
CA PRO A 30 6.15 3.21 -4.19
C PRO A 30 6.66 1.78 -4.26
N ASN A 31 7.35 1.35 -5.33
CA ASN A 31 7.76 -0.03 -5.53
C ASN A 31 8.80 -0.46 -4.49
N ILE A 32 8.45 -1.46 -3.68
CA ILE A 32 9.33 -2.03 -2.67
C ILE A 32 9.70 -3.46 -3.05
N SER A 33 10.92 -3.90 -2.69
CA SER A 33 11.30 -5.29 -2.89
C SER A 33 10.57 -6.22 -1.91
N LEU A 34 10.31 -7.47 -2.33
CA LEU A 34 9.70 -8.45 -1.43
C LEU A 34 10.54 -8.71 -0.16
N ASP A 35 11.87 -8.62 -0.27
CA ASP A 35 12.77 -8.85 0.86
C ASP A 35 12.63 -7.74 1.91
N GLU A 36 12.64 -6.47 1.48
CA GLU A 36 12.39 -5.33 2.38
C GLU A 36 10.99 -5.39 3.01
N ALA A 37 9.97 -5.74 2.22
CA ALA A 37 8.61 -5.91 2.73
C ALA A 37 8.53 -6.97 3.83
N LYS A 38 9.20 -8.13 3.65
CA LYS A 38 9.24 -9.20 4.67
C LYS A 38 9.96 -8.79 5.94
N ILE A 39 11.06 -8.03 5.83
CA ILE A 39 11.76 -7.48 7.00
C ILE A 39 10.80 -6.58 7.80
N ILE A 40 10.14 -5.63 7.14
CA ILE A 40 9.18 -4.74 7.79
C ILE A 40 8.00 -5.52 8.37
N GLN A 41 7.51 -6.53 7.66
CA GLN A 41 6.41 -7.38 8.12
C GLN A 41 6.76 -8.06 9.45
N ALA A 42 7.98 -8.59 9.56
CA ALA A 42 8.47 -9.24 10.77
C ALA A 42 8.59 -8.26 11.95
N GLU A 43 9.04 -7.03 11.70
CA GLU A 43 9.14 -5.97 12.72
C GLU A 43 7.75 -5.46 13.18
N VAL A 44 6.77 -5.41 12.28
CA VAL A 44 5.42 -4.91 12.58
C VAL A 44 4.55 -5.96 13.29
N GLY A 45 4.57 -7.20 12.80
CA GLY A 45 3.81 -8.32 13.35
C GLY A 45 2.28 -8.13 13.42
N GLY A 46 1.63 -8.82 14.35
CA GLY A 46 0.17 -8.74 14.55
C GLY A 46 -0.62 -9.27 13.35
N GLU A 47 -1.58 -8.50 12.86
CA GLU A 47 -2.43 -8.87 11.72
C GLU A 47 -1.64 -9.04 10.42
N THR A 48 -0.51 -8.34 10.27
CA THR A 48 0.36 -8.48 9.08
C THR A 48 0.93 -9.89 8.96
N ALA A 49 1.11 -10.62 10.07
CA ALA A 49 1.60 -12.00 10.06
C ALA A 49 0.55 -13.02 9.54
N ARG A 50 -0.69 -12.57 9.31
CA ARG A 50 -1.82 -13.40 8.83
C ARG A 50 -1.99 -13.33 7.31
N ILE A 51 -1.21 -12.49 6.63
CA ILE A 51 -1.23 -12.32 5.17
C ILE A 51 0.14 -12.68 4.59
N SER A 52 0.18 -12.94 3.28
CA SER A 52 1.43 -13.21 2.58
C SER A 52 2.32 -11.96 2.53
N GLY A 53 3.63 -12.16 2.35
CA GLY A 53 4.55 -11.04 2.15
C GLY A 53 4.26 -10.23 0.88
N GLU A 54 3.62 -10.83 -0.14
CA GLU A 54 3.19 -10.11 -1.35
C GLU A 54 1.98 -9.20 -1.08
N GLU A 55 1.01 -9.66 -0.28
CA GLU A 55 -0.11 -8.82 0.16
C GLU A 55 0.37 -7.67 1.05
N PHE A 56 1.30 -7.95 1.97
CA PHE A 56 1.88 -6.91 2.82
C PHE A 56 2.70 -5.90 2.01
N ARG A 57 3.48 -6.37 1.03
CA ARG A 57 4.19 -5.51 0.07
C ARG A 57 3.20 -4.59 -0.64
N ARG A 58 2.13 -5.13 -1.22
CA ARG A 58 1.10 -4.30 -1.88
C ARG A 58 0.52 -3.24 -0.94
N GLY A 59 0.24 -3.59 0.31
CA GLY A 59 -0.18 -2.63 1.33
C GLY A 59 0.83 -1.51 1.55
N LEU A 60 2.12 -1.83 1.69
CA LEU A 60 3.18 -0.82 1.82
C LEU A 60 3.24 0.11 0.60
N GLU A 61 3.13 -0.46 -0.62
CA GLU A 61 3.17 0.33 -1.86
C GLU A 61 2.01 1.33 -1.92
N VAL A 62 0.80 0.94 -1.47
CA VAL A 62 -0.35 1.85 -1.35
C VAL A 62 -0.07 2.96 -0.33
N GLU A 63 0.38 2.62 0.88
CA GLU A 63 0.58 3.62 1.94
C GLU A 63 1.73 4.60 1.64
N LEU A 64 2.69 4.20 0.80
CA LEU A 64 3.77 5.08 0.35
C LEU A 64 3.30 6.19 -0.59
N GLU A 65 2.14 6.07 -1.23
CA GLU A 65 1.59 7.14 -2.09
C GLU A 65 1.35 8.43 -1.30
N HIS A 66 1.03 8.34 -0.01
CA HIS A 66 0.90 9.50 0.87
C HIS A 66 2.18 10.32 0.96
N GLY A 67 3.35 9.68 1.02
CA GLY A 67 4.64 10.38 1.10
C GLY A 67 5.22 10.76 -0.27
N LEU A 68 4.94 9.96 -1.30
CA LEU A 68 5.56 10.10 -2.63
C LEU A 68 4.73 10.89 -3.64
N THR A 69 3.41 10.74 -3.59
CA THR A 69 2.47 11.34 -4.56
C THR A 69 1.75 12.55 -3.97
N PHE A 70 1.31 12.45 -2.72
CA PHE A 70 0.47 13.46 -2.06
C PHE A 70 1.28 14.21 -0.99
N THR A 71 2.23 15.05 -1.41
CA THR A 71 3.19 15.70 -0.49
C THR A 71 2.54 16.52 0.62
N ASP A 72 1.31 17.01 0.42
CA ASP A 72 0.51 17.73 1.41
C ASP A 72 -0.18 16.81 2.44
N ALA A 73 -0.21 15.50 2.18
CA ALA A 73 -0.66 14.45 3.08
C ALA A 73 0.51 13.61 3.65
N ASN A 74 1.76 14.01 3.42
CA ASN A 74 2.92 13.30 3.95
C ASN A 74 3.07 13.52 5.46
N VAL A 75 2.90 12.45 6.24
CA VAL A 75 3.01 12.46 7.71
C VAL A 75 4.13 11.59 8.26
N THR A 76 4.73 10.72 7.45
CA THR A 76 5.75 9.74 7.92
C THR A 76 7.12 9.93 7.30
N ASN A 77 7.27 10.75 6.25
CA ASN A 77 8.48 10.80 5.42
C ASN A 77 8.93 9.42 4.91
N ASN A 78 7.96 8.53 4.63
CA ASN A 78 8.17 7.13 4.24
C ASN A 78 8.88 6.30 5.33
N HIS A 79 8.67 6.59 6.62
CA HIS A 79 9.26 5.79 7.68
C HIS A 79 8.76 4.33 7.62
N PRO A 80 9.64 3.33 7.39
CA PRO A 80 9.24 1.97 7.01
C PRO A 80 8.33 1.29 8.03
N ILE A 81 8.66 1.40 9.33
CA ILE A 81 7.83 0.82 10.40
C ILE A 81 6.50 1.55 10.59
N LEU A 82 6.45 2.87 10.43
CA LEU A 82 5.20 3.62 10.58
C LEU A 82 4.27 3.35 9.40
N THR A 83 4.81 3.31 8.17
CA THR A 83 4.08 2.86 6.98
C THR A 83 3.52 1.46 7.19
N GLY A 84 4.32 0.51 7.67
CA GLY A 84 3.84 -0.85 7.98
C GLY A 84 2.78 -0.90 9.10
N LYS A 85 2.81 0.01 10.07
CA LYS A 85 1.76 0.13 11.09
C LYS A 85 0.44 0.68 10.54
N ILE A 86 0.48 1.53 9.51
CA ILE A 86 -0.73 1.96 8.81
C ILE A 86 -1.36 0.75 8.09
N VAL A 87 -0.52 -0.06 7.43
CA VAL A 87 -0.97 -1.35 6.85
C VAL A 87 -1.61 -2.24 7.91
N GLN A 88 -0.96 -2.42 9.06
CA GLN A 88 -1.51 -3.20 10.16
C GLN A 88 -2.87 -2.64 10.65
N ALA A 89 -3.04 -1.32 10.71
CA ALA A 89 -4.29 -0.70 11.15
C ALA A 89 -5.46 -1.07 10.22
N HIS A 90 -5.25 -1.04 8.91
CA HIS A 90 -6.26 -1.46 7.94
C HIS A 90 -6.58 -2.96 8.03
N LEU A 91 -5.56 -3.80 8.24
CA LEU A 91 -5.76 -5.24 8.42
C LEU A 91 -6.52 -5.61 9.71
N LYS A 92 -6.57 -4.71 10.70
CA LYS A 92 -7.43 -4.88 11.90
C LYS A 92 -8.92 -4.71 11.57
N GLU A 93 -9.26 -3.94 10.54
CA GLU A 93 -10.63 -3.80 10.08
C GLU A 93 -11.06 -5.04 9.31
N MET A 94 -10.20 -5.48 8.37
CA MET A 94 -10.41 -6.70 7.58
C MET A 94 -9.10 -7.14 6.90
N LEU A 95 -8.83 -8.45 6.89
CA LEU A 95 -7.58 -8.97 6.31
C LEU A 95 -7.48 -8.78 4.79
N ASP A 96 -8.61 -8.70 4.10
CA ASP A 96 -8.70 -8.50 2.66
C ASP A 96 -8.80 -7.03 2.25
N TYR A 97 -8.48 -6.09 3.16
CA TYR A 97 -8.64 -4.65 2.97
C TYR A 97 -8.08 -4.15 1.63
N TYR A 98 -6.82 -4.50 1.33
CA TYR A 98 -6.16 -4.01 0.11
C TYR A 98 -6.71 -4.63 -1.18
N LEU A 99 -7.30 -5.83 -1.11
CA LEU A 99 -8.02 -6.42 -2.25
C LEU A 99 -9.32 -5.66 -2.52
N ARG A 100 -10.04 -5.27 -1.45
CA ARG A 100 -11.25 -4.46 -1.57
C ARG A 100 -10.97 -3.06 -2.07
N LEU A 101 -9.89 -2.45 -1.60
CA LEU A 101 -9.44 -1.14 -2.06
C LEU A 101 -9.16 -1.16 -3.57
N GLU A 102 -8.40 -2.15 -4.04
CA GLU A 102 -8.09 -2.30 -5.47
C GLU A 102 -9.36 -2.41 -6.34
N VAL A 103 -10.36 -3.19 -5.90
CA VAL A 103 -11.65 -3.28 -6.57
C VAL A 103 -12.35 -1.92 -6.63
N ALA A 104 -12.43 -1.20 -5.50
CA ALA A 104 -13.10 0.09 -5.42
C ALA A 104 -12.44 1.16 -6.31
N GLU A 105 -11.11 1.20 -6.34
CA GLU A 105 -10.35 2.12 -7.18
C GLU A 105 -10.57 1.84 -8.67
N LEU A 106 -10.53 0.57 -9.07
CA LEU A 106 -10.78 0.15 -10.44
C LEU A 106 -12.22 0.46 -10.90
N GLU A 107 -13.21 0.30 -10.02
CA GLU A 107 -14.59 0.70 -10.29
C GLU A 107 -14.71 2.21 -10.53
N GLY A 108 -14.04 3.02 -9.70
CA GLY A 108 -13.97 4.47 -9.88
C GLY A 108 -13.31 4.85 -11.21
N ASP A 109 -12.23 4.17 -11.57
CA ASP A 109 -11.52 4.42 -12.82
C ASP A 109 -12.29 3.97 -14.06
N LEU A 110 -13.06 2.89 -13.96
CA LEU A 110 -13.99 2.42 -14.99
C LEU A 110 -15.09 3.45 -15.21
N PHE A 111 -15.71 3.96 -14.14
CA PHE A 111 -16.73 5.00 -14.21
C PHE A 111 -16.18 6.28 -14.88
N LYS A 112 -14.98 6.73 -14.49
CA LYS A 112 -14.32 7.88 -15.10
C LYS A 112 -14.06 7.67 -16.59
N ALA A 113 -13.64 6.47 -17.01
CA ALA A 113 -13.41 6.15 -18.42
C ALA A 113 -14.72 6.14 -19.23
N ALA A 114 -15.78 5.52 -18.69
CA ALA A 114 -17.11 5.50 -19.29
C ALA A 114 -17.67 6.91 -19.47
N LYS A 115 -17.57 7.76 -18.44
CA LYS A 115 -18.05 9.16 -18.50
C LYS A 115 -17.34 9.99 -19.57
N ARG A 116 -16.06 9.67 -19.88
CA ARG A 116 -15.28 10.33 -20.93
C ARG A 116 -15.47 9.72 -22.32
N GLY A 117 -16.18 8.61 -22.45
CA GLY A 117 -16.27 7.85 -23.70
C GLY A 117 -14.96 7.19 -24.13
N ASP A 118 -14.02 6.99 -23.19
CA ASP A 118 -12.70 6.40 -23.46
C ASP A 118 -12.81 4.86 -23.44
N GLY A 119 -13.19 4.30 -24.60
CA GLY A 119 -13.40 2.85 -24.75
C GLY A 119 -12.15 2.00 -24.54
N GLU A 120 -10.97 2.52 -24.89
CA GLU A 120 -9.70 1.80 -24.70
C GLU A 120 -9.35 1.70 -23.21
N LYS A 121 -9.38 2.82 -22.48
CA LYS A 121 -9.16 2.78 -21.02
C LYS A 121 -10.24 1.96 -20.33
N LEU A 122 -11.49 2.07 -20.76
CA LEU A 122 -12.60 1.28 -20.20
C LEU A 122 -12.33 -0.21 -20.30
N LEU A 123 -11.98 -0.72 -21.49
CA LEU A 123 -11.68 -2.14 -21.68
C LEU A 123 -10.47 -2.59 -20.86
N ARG A 124 -9.41 -1.77 -20.80
CA ARG A 124 -8.21 -2.06 -20.02
C ARG A 124 -8.50 -2.14 -18.51
N VAL A 125 -9.25 -1.18 -17.97
CA VAL A 125 -9.63 -1.15 -16.54
C VAL A 125 -10.58 -2.29 -16.23
N TYR A 126 -11.54 -2.59 -17.12
CA TYR A 126 -12.48 -3.69 -16.93
C TYR A 126 -11.78 -5.05 -16.80
N LYS A 127 -10.76 -5.32 -17.63
CA LYS A 127 -9.96 -6.55 -17.52
C LYS A 127 -9.30 -6.69 -16.14
N LYS A 128 -8.65 -5.62 -15.67
CA LYS A 128 -8.06 -5.58 -14.32
C LYS A 128 -9.10 -5.76 -13.21
N LEU A 129 -10.28 -5.15 -13.36
CA LEU A 129 -11.37 -5.28 -12.39
C LEU A 129 -11.86 -6.73 -12.27
N VAL A 130 -11.94 -7.46 -13.37
CA VAL A 130 -12.29 -8.88 -13.35
C VAL A 130 -11.25 -9.70 -12.58
N GLU A 131 -9.96 -9.45 -12.82
CA GLU A 131 -8.86 -10.11 -12.10
C GLU A 131 -8.90 -9.78 -10.60
N ALA A 132 -9.02 -8.49 -10.23
CA ALA A 132 -9.09 -8.06 -8.84
C ALA A 132 -10.29 -8.66 -8.09
N ARG A 133 -11.46 -8.73 -8.74
CA ARG A 133 -12.65 -9.39 -8.17
C ARG A 133 -12.47 -10.89 -8.00
N ALA A 134 -11.76 -11.56 -8.91
CA ALA A 134 -11.45 -12.97 -8.76
C ALA A 134 -10.55 -13.20 -7.53
N SER A 135 -9.48 -12.40 -7.38
CA SER A 135 -8.61 -12.46 -6.20
C SER A 135 -9.34 -12.17 -4.89
N LEU A 136 -10.24 -11.18 -4.87
CA LEU A 136 -11.07 -10.92 -3.70
C LEU A 136 -12.00 -12.10 -3.37
N CYS A 137 -12.66 -12.67 -4.38
CA CYS A 137 -13.54 -13.83 -4.20
C CYS A 137 -12.79 -15.06 -3.67
N GLU A 138 -11.57 -15.31 -4.16
CA GLU A 138 -10.70 -16.37 -3.65
C GLU A 138 -10.34 -16.16 -2.18
N SER A 139 -10.01 -14.92 -1.78
CA SER A 139 -9.72 -14.56 -0.39
C SER A 139 -10.96 -14.74 0.52
N GLU A 140 -12.13 -14.28 0.08
CA GLU A 140 -13.39 -14.46 0.81
C GLU A 140 -13.78 -15.94 0.96
N GLY A 141 -13.55 -16.76 -0.08
CA GLY A 141 -13.80 -18.19 -0.07
C GLY A 141 -12.82 -18.99 0.81
N ALA A 142 -11.58 -18.54 0.94
CA ALA A 142 -10.57 -19.14 1.84
C ALA A 142 -10.79 -18.79 3.32
N ALA A 143 -11.59 -17.77 3.61
CA ALA A 143 -11.91 -17.31 4.98
C ALA A 143 -13.16 -18.00 5.59
N GLN A 144 -13.83 -18.89 4.85
CA GLN A 144 -14.96 -19.73 5.30
C GLN A 144 -14.50 -21.10 5.78
#